data_AF-A0A384WTM6-F1
#
_entry.id   AF-A0A384WTM6-F1
#
_cell.length_a   1.000
_cell.length_b   1.000
_cell.length_c   1.000
_cell.angle_alpha   90.00
_cell.angle_beta   90.00
_cell.angle_gamma   90.00
#
_symmetry.space_group_name_H-M   'P 1'
#
loop_
_entity.id
_entity.type
_entity.pdbx_description
1 polymer ?
#
loop_
_entity_poly.entity_id
_entity_poly.type
_entity_poly.pdbx_seq_one_letter_code
_entity_poly.pdbx_strand_id
1 'polypeptide(L)'
;RLSDEELVGNYLAEDLVNPKTGEIYAEAGEEITEKSLKALNEQGYKELPLLDIDHVNVGAYIRNTLHADKNMTREDALFDIYRVMRPGEPPTIDSAQTMFQSLFFDSERYDLSAVGRVKMNMRLELDAPDTHRTLRKEDILAVIKTLVDLRDGKGEIDDIDHLGNRRVRSVGELMENQYRIGLLRMERAIKERMSSVDIDTVMPQDLINAKPAAAAVR
;
A
#
# COMPACT_ATOMS: atom_id res chain seq x y z
N ARG A 1 -18.08 30.41 9.60
CA ARG A 1 -18.41 30.14 11.01
C ARG A 1 -19.69 29.35 10.97
N LEU A 2 -19.61 28.06 11.28
CA LEU A 2 -20.78 27.20 11.42
C LEU A 2 -21.46 27.54 12.75
N SER A 3 -22.78 27.42 12.79
CA SER A 3 -23.55 27.48 14.03
C SER A 3 -23.40 26.19 14.83
N ASP A 4 -23.68 26.24 16.13
CA ASP A 4 -23.59 25.07 17.02
C ASP A 4 -24.50 23.92 16.55
N GLU A 5 -25.65 24.21 15.94
CA GLU A 5 -26.56 23.22 15.36
C GLU A 5 -25.99 22.57 14.09
N GLU A 6 -25.27 23.34 13.27
CA GLU A 6 -24.61 22.83 12.07
C GLU A 6 -23.34 22.03 12.39
N LEU A 7 -22.73 22.23 13.57
CA LEU A 7 -21.57 21.45 14.01
C LEU A 7 -21.96 20.03 14.42
N VAL A 8 -23.18 19.82 14.91
CA VAL A 8 -23.68 18.50 15.31
C VAL A 8 -23.81 17.61 14.07
N GLY A 9 -23.29 16.39 14.15
CA GLY A 9 -23.26 15.44 13.03
C GLY A 9 -22.03 15.53 12.13
N ASN A 10 -21.17 16.54 12.29
CA ASN A 10 -19.85 16.55 11.68
C ASN A 10 -18.88 15.64 12.44
N TYR A 11 -17.77 15.29 11.78
CA TYR A 11 -16.75 14.41 12.34
C TYR A 11 -15.47 15.19 12.63
N LEU A 12 -14.82 14.89 13.75
CA LEU A 12 -13.53 15.48 14.11
C LEU A 12 -12.41 14.93 13.22
N ALA A 13 -11.46 15.79 12.83
CA ALA A 13 -10.32 15.39 11.99
C ALA A 13 -9.08 14.97 12.81
N GLU A 14 -8.94 15.49 14.03
CA GLU A 14 -7.77 15.27 14.89
C GLU A 14 -8.23 14.96 16.32
N ASP A 15 -7.35 14.31 17.09
CA ASP A 15 -7.58 14.06 18.51
C ASP A 15 -7.56 15.39 19.29
N LEU A 16 -8.59 15.61 20.10
CA LEU A 16 -8.67 16.79 20.96
C LEU A 16 -8.16 16.46 22.36
N VAL A 17 -6.89 16.81 22.60
CA VAL A 17 -6.18 16.49 23.83
C VAL A 17 -5.92 17.72 24.68
N ASN A 18 -6.04 17.58 26.00
CA ASN A 18 -5.58 18.60 26.92
C ASN A 18 -4.04 18.60 26.97
N PRO A 19 -3.36 19.67 26.53
CA PRO A 19 -1.89 19.68 26.50
C PRO A 19 -1.25 19.65 27.90
N LYS A 20 -2.00 19.92 28.97
CA LYS A 20 -1.48 19.93 30.35
C LYS A 20 -1.69 18.62 31.10
N THR A 21 -2.81 17.94 30.88
CA THR A 21 -3.14 16.69 31.59
C THR A 21 -2.92 15.45 30.73
N GLY A 22 -2.83 15.59 29.41
CA GLY A 22 -2.77 14.48 28.46
C GLY A 22 -4.10 13.73 28.33
N GLU A 23 -5.19 14.27 28.88
CA GLU A 23 -6.52 13.68 28.76
C GLU A 23 -7.08 13.90 27.35
N ILE A 24 -7.58 12.83 26.73
CA ILE A 24 -8.21 12.83 25.41
C ILE A 24 -9.69 13.11 25.62
N TYR A 25 -10.19 14.24 25.10
CA TYR A 25 -11.60 14.62 25.21
C TYR A 25 -12.46 14.13 24.06
N ALA A 26 -11.86 13.94 22.88
CA ALA A 26 -12.49 13.32 21.73
C ALA A 26 -11.42 12.75 20.81
N GLU A 27 -11.72 11.61 20.18
CA GLU A 27 -10.83 10.93 19.23
C GLU A 27 -11.11 11.36 17.79
N ALA A 28 -10.09 11.30 16.93
CA ALA A 28 -10.22 11.58 15.51
C ALA A 28 -11.25 10.64 14.87
N GLY A 29 -12.16 11.20 14.06
CA GLY A 29 -13.24 10.46 13.39
C GLY A 29 -14.51 10.25 14.23
N GLU A 30 -14.54 10.68 15.48
CA GLU A 30 -15.77 10.69 16.28
C GLU A 30 -16.77 11.73 15.76
N GLU A 31 -18.06 11.41 15.90
CA GLU A 31 -19.16 12.30 15.53
C GLU A 31 -19.42 13.31 16.66
N ILE A 32 -19.59 14.58 16.31
CA ILE A 32 -19.91 15.64 17.26
C ILE A 32 -21.37 15.53 17.65
N THR A 33 -21.62 15.08 18.88
CA THR A 33 -22.94 15.12 19.51
C THR A 33 -23.12 16.41 20.31
N GLU A 34 -24.36 16.80 20.62
CA GLU A 34 -24.63 17.95 21.51
C GLU A 34 -23.92 17.85 22.87
N LYS A 35 -23.75 16.63 23.39
CA LYS A 35 -23.04 16.39 24.65
C LYS A 35 -21.54 16.63 24.49
N SER A 36 -20.95 16.08 23.45
CA SER A 36 -19.53 16.25 23.12
C SER A 36 -19.22 17.73 22.88
N LEU A 37 -20.08 18.44 22.15
CA LEU A 37 -19.90 19.87 21.87
C LEU A 37 -19.92 20.73 23.13
N LYS A 38 -20.86 20.47 24.07
CA LYS A 38 -20.89 21.17 25.36
C LYS A 38 -19.63 20.91 26.17
N ALA A 39 -19.19 19.66 26.24
CA ALA A 39 -17.95 19.30 26.93
C ALA A 39 -16.74 20.02 26.33
N LEU A 40 -16.61 20.06 25.01
CA LEU A 40 -15.51 20.76 24.32
C LEU A 40 -15.56 22.28 24.56
N ASN A 41 -16.76 22.88 24.56
CA ASN A 41 -16.93 24.30 24.87
C ASN A 41 -16.55 24.63 26.33
N GLU A 42 -16.91 23.76 27.29
CA GLU A 42 -16.52 23.92 28.70
C GLU A 42 -15.00 23.84 28.89
N GLN A 43 -14.30 23.03 28.10
CA GLN A 43 -12.83 22.96 28.07
C GLN A 43 -12.17 24.14 27.34
N GLY A 44 -12.97 25.03 26.71
CA GLY A 44 -12.51 26.27 26.10
C GLY A 44 -11.96 26.13 24.67
N TYR A 45 -12.30 25.06 23.96
CA TYR A 45 -11.99 24.94 22.53
C TYR A 45 -12.78 25.99 21.74
N LYS A 46 -12.08 26.81 20.92
CA LYS A 46 -12.68 27.87 20.09
C LYS A 46 -12.74 27.52 18.61
N GLU A 47 -11.90 26.58 18.21
CA GLU A 47 -11.74 26.12 16.84
C GLU A 47 -11.69 24.59 16.89
N LEU A 48 -12.42 23.94 16.00
CA LEU A 48 -12.49 22.49 15.91
C LEU A 48 -12.08 22.09 14.48
N PRO A 49 -11.09 21.20 14.31
CA PRO A 49 -10.74 20.65 13.01
C PRO A 49 -11.80 19.59 12.63
N LEU A 50 -12.49 19.84 11.52
CA LEU A 50 -13.56 18.95 11.02
C LEU A 50 -13.13 18.26 9.73
N LEU A 51 -13.64 17.06 9.52
CA LEU A 51 -13.59 16.39 8.22
C LEU A 51 -14.61 17.05 7.27
N ASP A 52 -14.16 17.40 6.06
CA ASP A 52 -14.99 17.98 5.01
C ASP A 52 -15.87 16.91 4.35
N ILE A 53 -16.89 16.44 5.07
CA ILE A 53 -17.83 15.41 4.64
C ILE A 53 -19.22 16.02 4.54
N ASP A 54 -19.75 16.13 3.33
CA ASP A 54 -21.07 16.71 3.08
C ASP A 54 -22.14 15.66 2.71
N HIS A 55 -21.75 14.38 2.61
CA HIS A 55 -22.60 13.25 2.20
C HIS A 55 -23.25 13.38 0.81
N VAL A 56 -22.87 14.40 0.03
CA VAL A 56 -23.40 14.67 -1.32
C VAL A 56 -22.27 14.58 -2.34
N ASN A 57 -21.21 15.36 -2.16
CA ASN A 57 -20.03 15.39 -3.04
C ASN A 57 -18.81 14.72 -2.43
N VAL A 58 -18.78 14.54 -1.10
CA VAL A 58 -17.68 13.90 -0.37
C VAL A 58 -18.25 12.90 0.64
N GLY A 59 -17.99 11.61 0.38
CA GLY A 59 -18.42 10.53 1.26
C GLY A 59 -17.46 10.25 2.43
N ALA A 60 -18.02 9.76 3.55
CA ALA A 60 -17.26 9.35 4.74
C ALA A 60 -16.55 7.98 4.58
N TYR A 61 -16.05 7.62 3.39
CA TYR A 61 -15.61 6.24 3.10
C TYR A 61 -14.42 5.82 3.97
N ILE A 62 -13.34 6.60 3.97
CA ILE A 62 -12.13 6.30 4.74
C ILE A 62 -12.43 6.28 6.24
N ARG A 63 -13.19 7.26 6.74
CA ARG A 63 -13.62 7.32 8.14
C ARG A 63 -14.39 6.07 8.55
N ASN A 64 -15.37 5.65 7.74
CA ASN A 64 -16.18 4.47 8.04
C ASN A 64 -15.35 3.18 7.98
N THR A 65 -14.37 3.10 7.08
CA THR A 65 -13.42 1.98 7.04
C THR A 65 -12.53 1.96 8.29
N LEU A 66 -11.98 3.11 8.70
CA LEU A 66 -11.16 3.20 9.91
C LEU A 66 -11.96 2.87 11.18
N HIS A 67 -13.22 3.30 11.26
CA HIS A 67 -14.07 2.98 12.40
C HIS A 67 -14.43 1.49 12.50
N ALA A 68 -14.46 0.79 11.36
CA ALA A 68 -14.66 -0.67 11.32
C ALA A 68 -13.37 -1.47 11.54
N ASP A 69 -12.20 -0.84 11.34
CA ASP A 69 -10.90 -1.47 11.59
C ASP A 69 -10.66 -1.63 13.10
N LYS A 70 -10.09 -2.77 13.47
CA LYS A 70 -9.81 -3.12 14.86
C LYS A 70 -8.33 -2.92 15.20
N ASN A 71 -7.49 -2.75 14.18
CA ASN A 71 -6.06 -2.63 14.33
C ASN A 71 -5.71 -1.22 14.82
N MET A 72 -5.07 -1.14 15.99
CA MET A 72 -4.66 0.14 16.59
C MET A 72 -3.17 0.41 16.39
N THR A 73 -2.39 -0.62 16.10
CA THR A 73 -0.96 -0.52 15.88
C THR A 73 -0.55 -1.09 14.52
N ARG A 74 0.64 -0.68 14.08
CA ARG A 74 1.26 -1.25 12.87
C ARG A 74 1.50 -2.75 13.00
N GLU A 75 1.81 -3.24 14.20
CA GLU A 75 2.07 -4.66 14.46
C GLU A 75 0.80 -5.48 14.27
N ASP A 76 -0.32 -5.02 14.80
CA ASP A 76 -1.62 -5.67 14.63
C ASP A 76 -1.98 -5.78 13.14
N ALA A 77 -1.83 -4.67 12.39
CA ALA A 77 -2.09 -4.64 10.95
C ALA A 77 -1.18 -5.62 10.18
N LEU A 78 0.11 -5.71 10.55
CA LEU A 78 1.04 -6.66 9.93
C LEU A 78 0.65 -8.11 10.23
N PHE A 79 0.20 -8.42 11.44
CA PHE A 79 -0.26 -9.76 11.81
C PHE A 79 -1.53 -10.16 11.07
N ASP A 80 -2.48 -9.25 10.90
CA ASP A 80 -3.70 -9.52 10.15
C ASP A 80 -3.40 -9.75 8.66
N ILE A 81 -2.52 -8.94 8.05
CA ILE A 81 -2.04 -9.17 6.68
C ILE A 81 -1.36 -10.55 6.57
N TYR A 82 -0.52 -10.91 7.55
CA TYR A 82 0.16 -12.21 7.57
C TYR A 82 -0.83 -13.39 7.64
N ARG A 83 -1.83 -13.31 8.51
CA ARG A 83 -2.85 -14.36 8.67
C ARG A 83 -3.67 -14.59 7.41
N VAL A 84 -3.96 -13.53 6.65
CA VAL A 84 -4.69 -13.63 5.38
C VAL A 84 -3.83 -14.32 4.32
N MET A 85 -2.54 -13.98 4.24
CA MET A 85 -1.63 -14.55 3.24
C MET A 85 -1.20 -15.98 3.58
N ARG A 86 -1.06 -16.29 4.87
CA ARG A 86 -0.60 -17.59 5.40
C ARG A 86 -1.50 -18.07 6.54
N PRO A 87 -2.69 -18.60 6.21
CA PRO A 87 -3.62 -19.06 7.22
C PRO A 87 -3.03 -20.25 7.99
N GLY A 88 -2.93 -20.12 9.32
CA GLY A 88 -2.50 -21.19 10.22
C GLY A 88 -1.05 -21.12 10.70
N GLU A 89 -0.21 -20.27 10.12
CA GLU A 89 1.14 -20.00 10.66
C GLU A 89 1.09 -18.85 11.67
N PRO A 90 1.62 -19.02 12.90
CA PRO A 90 1.68 -17.92 13.86
C PRO A 90 2.65 -16.84 13.37
N PRO A 91 2.24 -15.57 13.27
CA PRO A 91 3.13 -14.51 12.84
C PRO A 91 4.12 -14.13 13.95
N THR A 92 5.35 -13.79 13.57
CA THR A 92 6.26 -12.97 14.38
C THR A 92 6.38 -11.60 13.72
N ILE A 93 6.78 -10.57 14.47
CA ILE A 93 6.90 -9.21 13.92
C ILE A 93 7.86 -9.21 12.73
N ASP A 94 9.01 -9.87 12.87
CA ASP A 94 10.01 -9.97 11.82
C ASP A 94 9.52 -10.71 10.58
N SER A 95 8.81 -11.84 10.76
CA SER A 95 8.31 -12.62 9.63
C SER A 95 7.20 -11.87 8.87
N ALA A 96 6.30 -11.22 9.60
CA ALA A 96 5.22 -10.42 9.04
C ALA A 96 5.76 -9.19 8.29
N GLN A 97 6.70 -8.46 8.91
CA GLN A 97 7.33 -7.31 8.28
C GLN A 97 8.12 -7.70 7.03
N THR A 98 8.92 -8.76 7.11
CA THR A 98 9.71 -9.25 5.96
C THR A 98 8.79 -9.68 4.82
N MET A 99 7.72 -10.41 5.14
CA MET A 99 6.73 -10.82 4.14
C MET A 99 6.10 -9.61 3.47
N PHE A 100 5.60 -8.63 4.24
CA PHE A 100 4.96 -7.44 3.70
C PHE A 100 5.92 -6.63 2.81
N GLN A 101 7.17 -6.43 3.24
CA GLN A 101 8.20 -5.75 2.46
C GLN A 101 8.42 -6.46 1.11
N SER A 102 8.47 -7.79 1.14
CA SER A 102 8.72 -8.62 -0.04
C SER A 102 7.60 -8.61 -1.09
N LEU A 103 6.39 -8.18 -0.71
CA LEU A 103 5.24 -8.17 -1.62
C LEU A 103 5.30 -7.03 -2.63
N PHE A 104 5.72 -5.84 -2.22
CA PHE A 104 5.56 -4.61 -3.02
C PHE A 104 6.82 -3.75 -3.14
N PHE A 105 7.76 -3.92 -2.21
CA PHE A 105 8.91 -3.02 -2.04
C PHE A 105 10.26 -3.71 -2.30
N ASP A 106 10.24 -4.97 -2.68
CA ASP A 106 11.42 -5.77 -3.04
C ASP A 106 11.54 -5.87 -4.57
N SER A 107 12.61 -5.32 -5.13
CA SER A 107 12.86 -5.29 -6.57
C SER A 107 13.12 -6.66 -7.18
N GLU A 108 13.49 -7.67 -6.39
CA GLU A 108 13.64 -9.05 -6.89
C GLU A 108 12.27 -9.73 -7.10
N ARG A 109 11.23 -9.26 -6.39
CA ARG A 109 9.90 -9.89 -6.35
C ARG A 109 8.81 -9.07 -7.02
N TYR A 110 8.98 -7.76 -7.08
CA TYR A 110 8.01 -6.83 -7.62
C TYR A 110 8.67 -5.87 -8.63
N ASP A 111 8.16 -5.86 -9.86
CA ASP A 111 8.64 -5.00 -10.94
C ASP A 111 7.45 -4.53 -11.78
N LEU A 112 7.10 -3.25 -11.68
CA LEU A 112 6.08 -2.62 -12.54
C LEU A 112 6.48 -2.59 -14.01
N SER A 113 7.74 -2.85 -14.35
CA SER A 113 8.41 -2.44 -15.59
C SER A 113 8.43 -0.92 -15.77
N ALA A 114 9.29 -0.44 -16.69
CA ALA A 114 9.33 0.98 -17.04
C ALA A 114 7.97 1.46 -17.58
N VAL A 115 7.29 0.63 -18.39
CA VAL A 115 5.98 0.99 -18.98
C VAL A 115 4.91 1.10 -17.91
N GLY A 116 4.87 0.17 -16.95
CA GLY A 116 3.90 0.22 -15.85
C GLY A 116 4.12 1.43 -14.95
N ARG A 117 5.38 1.77 -14.65
CA ARG A 117 5.71 2.99 -13.89
C ARG A 117 5.25 4.25 -14.63
N VAL A 118 5.57 4.39 -15.92
CA VAL A 118 5.11 5.52 -16.75
C VAL A 118 3.59 5.62 -16.75
N LYS A 119 2.88 4.50 -16.94
CA LYS A 119 1.41 4.48 -16.94
C LYS A 119 0.81 4.89 -15.61
N MET A 120 1.37 4.40 -14.50
CA MET A 120 0.94 4.77 -13.16
C MET A 120 1.17 6.26 -12.90
N ASN A 121 2.35 6.78 -13.24
CA ASN A 121 2.68 8.20 -13.11
C ASN A 121 1.73 9.08 -13.92
N MET A 122 1.43 8.69 -15.17
CA MET A 122 0.49 9.42 -16.02
C MET A 122 -0.93 9.41 -15.46
N ARG A 123 -1.41 8.27 -14.95
CA ARG A 123 -2.80 8.12 -14.49
C ARG A 123 -3.05 8.80 -13.14
N LEU A 124 -2.05 8.81 -12.28
CA LEU A 124 -2.13 9.32 -10.90
C LEU A 124 -1.43 10.67 -10.73
N GLU A 125 -0.94 11.27 -11.83
CA GLU A 125 -0.21 12.55 -11.84
C GLU A 125 0.99 12.57 -10.88
N LEU A 126 1.78 11.49 -10.89
CA LEU A 126 2.95 11.33 -10.02
C LEU A 126 4.26 11.64 -10.75
N ASP A 127 5.19 12.27 -10.04
CA ASP A 127 6.56 12.49 -10.51
C ASP A 127 7.50 11.46 -9.85
N ALA A 128 7.77 10.38 -10.57
CA ALA A 128 8.64 9.30 -10.12
C ALA A 128 9.56 8.88 -11.27
N PRO A 129 10.85 8.60 -11.02
CA PRO A 129 11.72 8.09 -12.06
C PRO A 129 11.22 6.76 -12.63
N ASP A 130 11.28 6.60 -13.96
CA ASP A 130 10.92 5.36 -14.66
C ASP A 130 11.81 4.15 -14.28
N THR A 131 12.94 4.44 -13.62
CA THR A 131 13.84 3.45 -13.04
C THR A 131 13.35 2.88 -11.71
N HIS A 132 12.45 3.58 -11.02
CA HIS A 132 11.90 3.14 -9.74
C HIS A 132 10.65 2.26 -9.97
N ARG A 133 10.84 0.95 -10.00
CA ARG A 133 9.81 -0.01 -10.46
C ARG A 133 9.08 -0.77 -9.34
N THR A 134 9.47 -0.59 -8.09
CA THR A 134 8.70 -1.03 -6.91
C THR A 134 7.59 -0.03 -6.60
N LEU A 135 6.59 -0.41 -5.82
CA LEU A 135 5.60 0.55 -5.31
C LEU A 135 6.20 1.44 -4.24
N ARG A 136 5.70 2.67 -4.14
CA ARG A 136 5.98 3.61 -3.06
C ARG A 136 4.72 3.86 -2.24
N LYS A 137 4.88 4.40 -1.03
CA LYS A 137 3.74 4.72 -0.16
C LYS A 137 2.84 5.78 -0.80
N GLU A 138 3.47 6.74 -1.46
CA GLU A 138 2.81 7.82 -2.20
C GLU A 138 1.97 7.26 -3.36
N ASP A 139 2.45 6.21 -4.03
CA ASP A 139 1.69 5.56 -5.10
C ASP A 139 0.40 4.93 -4.55
N ILE A 140 0.49 4.23 -3.42
CA ILE A 140 -0.67 3.57 -2.78
C ILE A 140 -1.68 4.62 -2.30
N LEU A 141 -1.21 5.70 -1.66
CA LEU A 141 -2.07 6.79 -1.22
C LEU A 141 -2.76 7.48 -2.40
N ALA A 142 -2.05 7.70 -3.50
CA ALA A 142 -2.63 8.28 -4.72
C ALA A 142 -3.69 7.36 -5.33
N VAL A 143 -3.46 6.04 -5.38
CA VAL A 143 -4.46 5.06 -5.84
C VAL A 143 -5.73 5.12 -4.99
N ILE A 144 -5.60 5.12 -3.66
CA ILE A 144 -6.74 5.19 -2.75
C ILE A 144 -7.49 6.51 -2.94
N LYS A 145 -6.77 7.62 -3.05
CA LYS A 145 -7.36 8.94 -3.28
C LYS A 145 -8.15 8.97 -4.59
N THR A 146 -7.56 8.50 -5.69
CA THR A 146 -8.25 8.43 -6.99
C THR A 146 -9.47 7.53 -6.93
N LEU A 147 -9.43 6.42 -6.18
CA LEU A 147 -10.59 5.54 -6.02
C LEU A 147 -11.74 6.24 -5.26
N VAL A 148 -11.41 7.00 -4.22
CA VAL A 148 -12.37 7.82 -3.46
C VAL A 148 -12.95 8.92 -4.34
N ASP A 149 -12.10 9.64 -5.08
CA ASP A 149 -12.53 10.69 -6.01
C ASP A 149 -13.49 10.13 -7.07
N LEU A 150 -13.18 8.98 -7.67
CA LEU A 150 -14.06 8.30 -8.62
C LEU A 150 -15.41 7.93 -8.00
N ARG A 151 -15.42 7.54 -6.72
CA ARG A 151 -16.65 7.22 -6.00
C ARG A 151 -17.51 8.45 -5.74
N ASP A 152 -16.86 9.58 -5.47
CA ASP A 152 -17.47 10.92 -5.36
C ASP A 152 -17.88 11.50 -6.73
N GLY A 153 -17.68 10.77 -7.83
CA GLY A 153 -18.01 11.19 -9.19
C GLY A 153 -17.00 12.16 -9.81
N LYS A 154 -15.81 12.31 -9.21
CA LYS A 154 -14.72 13.13 -9.71
C LYS A 154 -13.77 12.27 -10.54
N GLY A 155 -13.72 12.54 -11.85
CA GLY A 155 -12.88 11.82 -12.81
C GLY A 155 -13.65 10.77 -13.61
N GLU A 156 -12.94 10.09 -14.51
CA GLU A 156 -13.52 9.10 -15.42
C GLU A 156 -13.01 7.69 -15.11
N ILE A 157 -13.91 6.72 -15.31
CA ILE A 157 -13.57 5.29 -15.19
C ILE A 157 -12.83 4.87 -16.45
N ASP A 158 -11.69 4.22 -16.25
CA ASP A 158 -10.86 3.74 -17.36
C ASP A 158 -11.57 2.64 -18.14
N ASP A 159 -11.58 2.75 -19.47
CA ASP A 159 -12.03 1.68 -20.35
C ASP A 159 -10.91 0.64 -20.56
N ILE A 160 -11.20 -0.61 -20.19
CA ILE A 160 -10.27 -1.73 -20.35
C ILE A 160 -9.99 -2.07 -21.82
N ASP A 161 -10.91 -1.73 -22.73
CA ASP A 161 -10.78 -2.02 -24.15
C ASP A 161 -10.00 -0.94 -24.92
N HIS A 162 -9.78 0.22 -24.31
CA HIS A 162 -9.00 1.30 -24.90
C HIS A 162 -7.58 0.81 -25.25
N LEU A 163 -7.15 0.99 -26.50
CA LEU A 163 -5.87 0.49 -26.98
C LEU A 163 -4.67 1.05 -26.20
N GLY A 164 -4.79 2.23 -25.61
CA GLY A 164 -3.77 2.78 -24.71
C GLY A 164 -3.54 1.93 -23.44
N ASN A 165 -4.52 1.11 -23.04
CA ASN A 165 -4.46 0.19 -21.90
C ASN A 165 -4.13 -1.26 -22.35
N ARG A 166 -4.15 -1.52 -23.66
CA ARG A 166 -3.73 -2.81 -24.24
C ARG A 166 -2.29 -2.73 -24.71
N ARG A 167 -1.48 -3.71 -24.32
CA ARG A 167 -0.07 -3.78 -24.70
C ARG A 167 0.20 -5.05 -25.51
N VAL A 168 0.73 -4.87 -26.72
CA VAL A 168 1.20 -5.99 -27.54
C VAL A 168 2.60 -6.38 -27.07
N ARG A 169 2.79 -7.65 -26.73
CA ARG A 169 4.10 -8.21 -26.37
C ARG A 169 4.71 -8.90 -27.57
N SER A 170 5.96 -8.56 -27.87
CA SER A 170 6.71 -9.23 -28.93
C SER A 170 7.27 -10.57 -28.44
N VAL A 171 7.68 -11.42 -29.38
CA VAL A 171 8.33 -12.71 -29.04
C VAL A 171 9.55 -12.50 -28.16
N GLY A 172 10.36 -11.46 -28.42
CA GLY A 172 11.54 -11.14 -27.63
C GLY A 172 11.23 -10.86 -26.16
N GLU A 173 10.18 -10.10 -25.88
CA GLU A 173 9.77 -9.80 -24.50
C GLU A 173 9.28 -11.04 -23.75
N LEU A 174 8.48 -11.88 -24.42
CA LEU A 174 8.00 -13.12 -23.82
C LEU A 174 9.17 -14.07 -23.49
N MET A 175 10.13 -14.16 -24.42
CA MET A 175 11.35 -14.93 -24.25
C MET A 175 12.24 -14.38 -23.13
N GLU A 176 12.39 -13.05 -23.02
CA GLU A 176 13.15 -12.40 -21.95
C GLU A 176 12.57 -12.73 -20.58
N ASN A 177 11.26 -12.60 -20.41
CA ASN A 177 10.58 -12.90 -19.15
C ASN A 177 10.78 -14.36 -18.74
N GLN A 178 10.65 -15.28 -19.70
CA GLN A 178 10.83 -16.70 -19.44
C GLN A 178 12.29 -17.04 -19.10
N TYR A 179 13.24 -16.44 -19.80
CA TYR A 179 14.66 -16.58 -19.51
C TYR A 179 15.01 -16.01 -18.12
N ARG A 180 14.44 -14.86 -17.74
CA ARG A 180 14.59 -14.24 -16.41
C ARG A 180 14.15 -15.19 -15.29
N ILE A 181 13.00 -15.86 -15.45
CA ILE A 181 12.53 -16.88 -14.49
C ILE A 181 13.55 -18.03 -14.37
N GLY A 182 14.11 -18.46 -15.51
CA GLY A 182 15.18 -19.47 -15.54
C GLY A 182 16.44 -19.05 -14.78
N LEU A 183 16.87 -17.80 -14.95
CA LEU A 183 18.01 -17.21 -14.24
C LEU A 183 17.76 -17.11 -12.74
N LEU A 184 16.58 -16.66 -12.30
CA LEU A 184 16.22 -16.58 -10.88
C LEU A 184 16.26 -17.95 -10.20
N ARG A 185 15.85 -19.01 -10.90
CA ARG A 185 15.97 -20.40 -10.39
C ARG A 185 17.43 -20.84 -10.27
N MET A 186 18.25 -20.48 -11.26
CA MET A 186 19.67 -20.79 -11.25
C MET A 186 20.40 -20.05 -10.12
N GLU A 187 20.10 -18.77 -9.93
CA GLU A 187 20.65 -17.95 -8.86
C GLU A 187 20.38 -18.55 -7.48
N ARG A 188 19.14 -19.00 -7.21
CA ARG A 188 18.79 -19.68 -5.95
C ARG A 188 19.65 -20.92 -5.72
N ALA A 189 19.79 -21.77 -6.74
CA ALA A 189 20.61 -22.98 -6.66
C ALA A 189 22.10 -22.66 -6.45
N ILE A 190 22.61 -21.58 -7.06
CA ILE A 190 23.98 -21.11 -6.85
C ILE A 190 24.16 -20.62 -5.40
N LYS A 191 23.27 -19.75 -4.89
CA LYS A 191 23.33 -19.26 -3.50
C LYS A 191 23.32 -20.40 -2.48
N GLU A 192 22.48 -21.41 -2.67
CA GLU A 192 22.39 -22.60 -1.82
C GLU A 192 23.65 -23.49 -1.88
N ARG A 193 24.26 -23.62 -3.06
CA ARG A 193 25.56 -24.32 -3.20
C ARG A 193 26.70 -23.53 -2.56
N MET A 194 26.75 -22.22 -2.75
CA MET A 194 27.79 -21.37 -2.18
C MET A 194 27.78 -21.35 -0.65
N SER A 195 26.63 -21.51 0.00
CA SER A 195 26.56 -21.62 1.45
C SER A 195 27.08 -22.96 2.00
N SER A 196 27.18 -23.99 1.15
CA SER A 196 27.45 -25.37 1.56
C SER A 196 28.87 -25.84 1.21
N VAL A 197 29.59 -25.11 0.35
CA VAL A 197 30.89 -25.54 -0.18
C VAL A 197 31.98 -24.54 0.18
N ASP A 198 33.19 -25.05 0.39
CA ASP A 198 34.37 -24.24 0.70
C ASP A 198 34.80 -23.39 -0.51
N ILE A 199 34.80 -22.07 -0.33
CA ILE A 199 35.02 -21.05 -1.35
C ILE A 199 36.39 -21.21 -2.01
N ASP A 200 37.40 -21.67 -1.26
CA ASP A 200 38.78 -21.80 -1.75
C ASP A 200 38.96 -22.97 -2.73
N THR A 201 37.98 -23.89 -2.79
CA THR A 201 38.06 -25.13 -3.59
C THR A 201 37.14 -25.15 -4.80
N VAL A 202 36.20 -24.22 -4.89
CA VAL A 202 35.14 -24.21 -5.91
C VAL A 202 35.48 -23.30 -7.07
N MET A 203 35.33 -23.82 -8.29
CA MET A 203 35.41 -23.00 -9.49
C MET A 203 34.01 -22.52 -9.92
N PRO A 204 33.86 -21.34 -10.54
CA PRO A 204 32.55 -20.80 -10.96
C PRO A 204 31.74 -21.74 -11.85
N GLN A 205 32.39 -22.54 -12.69
CA GLN A 205 31.74 -23.53 -13.55
C GLN A 205 31.04 -24.65 -12.77
N ASP A 206 31.46 -24.94 -11.54
CA ASP A 206 30.88 -26.01 -10.71
C ASP A 206 29.55 -25.55 -10.06
N LEU A 207 29.36 -24.24 -9.94
CA LEU A 207 28.15 -23.63 -9.39
C LEU A 207 27.05 -23.46 -10.45
N ILE A 208 27.43 -23.26 -11.71
CA ILE A 208 26.49 -22.95 -12.80
C ILE A 208 25.89 -24.22 -13.39
N ASN A 209 24.57 -24.36 -13.30
CA ASN A 209 23.82 -25.41 -13.97
C ASN A 209 22.87 -24.81 -15.00
N ALA A 210 23.06 -25.13 -16.29
CA ALA A 210 22.24 -24.58 -17.37
C ALA A 210 20.82 -25.19 -17.48
N LYS A 211 20.55 -26.33 -16.83
CA LYS A 211 19.25 -27.03 -16.94
C LYS A 211 18.04 -26.15 -16.59
N PRO A 212 18.02 -25.36 -15.50
CA PRO A 212 16.87 -24.52 -15.15
C PRO A 212 16.57 -23.43 -16.18
N ALA A 213 17.59 -22.81 -16.78
CA ALA A 213 17.41 -21.81 -17.83
C ALA A 213 16.93 -22.45 -19.15
N ALA A 214 17.55 -23.56 -19.55
CA ALA A 214 17.14 -24.30 -20.76
C ALA A 214 15.72 -24.85 -20.65
N ALA A 215 15.31 -25.32 -19.47
CA ALA A 215 13.96 -25.82 -19.22
C ALA A 215 12.91 -24.71 -19.13
N ALA A 216 13.30 -23.48 -18.78
CA ALA A 216 12.36 -22.37 -18.82
C ALA A 216 11.98 -22.01 -20.26
N VAL A 217 12.94 -22.05 -21.19
CA VAL A 217 12.76 -21.61 -22.58
C VAL A 217 12.09 -22.66 -23.49
N ARG A 218 12.10 -23.94 -23.09
CA ARG A 218 11.42 -25.03 -23.82
C ARG A 218 9.93 -25.05 -23.55
#